data_AF-A0A1W9GG18-F1
#
_entry.id   AF-A0A1W9GG18-F1
#
_cell.length_a   1.000
_cell.length_b   1.000
_cell.length_c   1.000
_cell.angle_alpha   90.00
_cell.angle_beta   90.00
_cell.angle_gamma   90.00
#
_symmetry.space_group_name_H-M   'P 1'
#
loop_
_entity.id
_entity.type
_entity.pdbx_description
1 polymer ?
#
loop_
_entity_poly.entity_id
_entity_poly.type
_entity_poly.pdbx_seq_one_letter_code
_entity_poly.pdbx_strand_id
1 'polypeptide(L)'
;MQLSQILFIPTGDPPHKRDGSLAPATARLDMVRLAITDSPFFRVSDIEMQRKGKSYSIDTVRVLQQQYGSATELFFIIGLDAFLDFPMWKDPQELLAICHFVVVPRPERSFQALAEMSLLPGLNPQTLARLDSGALNRHDILIPSCPGITCLALPPCPTSASEIRWRVRNGLPLANMLPPSVESYILANSLYQEERNHTRI
;
A
#
# COMPACT_ATOMS: atom_id res chain seq x y z
N MET A 1 -5.55 -18.95 -1.44
CA MET A 1 -4.23 -18.36 -1.71
C MET A 1 -3.39 -18.54 -0.47
N GLN A 2 -2.20 -19.15 -0.58
CA GLN A 2 -1.26 -19.32 0.51
C GLN A 2 0.04 -18.60 0.11
N LEU A 3 0.38 -17.51 0.81
CA LEU A 3 1.58 -16.73 0.51
C LEU A 3 2.75 -17.26 1.33
N SER A 4 3.89 -17.49 0.68
CA SER A 4 5.14 -17.87 1.36
C SER A 4 5.80 -16.70 2.08
N GLN A 5 5.58 -15.48 1.58
CA GLN A 5 6.17 -14.24 2.09
C GLN A 5 5.31 -13.02 1.72
N ILE A 6 5.35 -11.97 2.54
CA ILE A 6 4.88 -10.62 2.19
C ILE A 6 6.07 -9.67 2.18
N LEU A 7 6.28 -8.99 1.04
CA LEU A 7 7.35 -8.03 0.86
C LEU A 7 6.81 -6.60 0.96
N PHE A 8 7.24 -5.87 1.98
CA PHE A 8 6.95 -4.45 2.15
C PHE A 8 7.98 -3.62 1.38
N ILE A 9 7.51 -2.76 0.48
CA ILE A 9 8.37 -1.91 -0.37
C ILE A 9 8.00 -0.44 -0.09
N PRO A 10 8.70 0.24 0.83
CA PRO A 10 8.54 1.67 0.99
C PRO A 10 8.95 2.38 -0.29
N THR A 11 8.09 3.26 -0.79
CA THR A 11 8.40 4.04 -1.99
C THR A 11 9.66 4.88 -1.78
N GLY A 12 10.46 5.04 -2.84
CA GLY A 12 11.66 5.89 -2.82
C GLY A 12 11.29 7.37 -2.64
N ASP A 13 11.29 8.13 -3.71
CA ASP A 13 10.81 9.52 -3.72
C ASP A 13 9.45 9.61 -4.45
N PRO A 14 8.31 9.60 -3.72
CA PRO A 14 7.00 9.61 -4.36
C PRO A 14 6.72 10.99 -4.99
N PRO A 15 6.59 11.09 -6.32
CA PRO A 15 6.53 12.37 -7.04
C PRO A 15 5.28 13.21 -6.77
N HIS A 16 4.31 12.67 -6.04
CA HIS A 16 3.00 13.28 -5.77
C HIS A 16 2.88 13.89 -4.36
N LYS A 17 3.95 13.88 -3.54
CA LYS A 17 3.93 14.43 -2.18
C LYS A 17 4.85 15.66 -2.09
N ARG A 18 4.35 16.73 -1.47
CA ARG A 18 5.08 18.00 -1.27
C ARG A 18 6.27 17.79 -0.32
N ASP A 19 7.36 18.50 -0.58
CA ASP A 19 8.53 18.58 0.29
C ASP A 19 8.15 18.87 1.75
N GLY A 20 8.77 18.15 2.70
CA GLY A 20 8.55 18.30 4.15
C GLY A 20 7.33 17.56 4.72
N SER A 21 6.44 17.00 3.90
CA SER A 21 5.27 16.25 4.40
C SER A 21 5.57 14.81 4.82
N LEU A 22 6.71 14.27 4.42
CA LEU A 22 7.15 12.90 4.65
C LEU A 22 8.47 12.86 5.42
N ALA A 23 8.62 11.82 6.23
CA ALA A 23 9.92 11.46 6.80
C ALA A 23 10.88 11.02 5.68
N PRO A 24 12.21 11.16 5.89
CA PRO A 24 13.22 10.64 4.98
C PRO A 24 12.96 9.18 4.59
N ALA A 25 13.32 8.81 3.37
CA ALA A 25 13.09 7.44 2.88
C ALA A 25 13.72 6.37 3.80
N THR A 26 14.91 6.64 4.33
CA THR A 26 15.60 5.80 5.33
C THR A 26 14.78 5.64 6.60
N ALA A 27 14.26 6.73 7.16
CA ALA A 27 13.40 6.69 8.34
C ALA A 27 12.12 5.88 8.11
N ARG A 28 11.52 5.98 6.91
CA ARG A 28 10.34 5.18 6.54
C ARG A 28 10.68 3.68 6.42
N LEU A 29 11.84 3.36 5.87
CA LEU A 29 12.34 1.98 5.79
C LEU A 29 12.52 1.38 7.18
N ASP A 30 13.12 2.13 8.10
CA ASP A 30 13.34 1.68 9.48
C ASP A 30 12.03 1.53 10.25
N MET A 31 11.07 2.45 10.08
CA MET A 31 9.73 2.30 10.64
C MET A 31 9.05 1.02 10.14
N VAL A 32 9.18 0.67 8.86
CA VAL A 32 8.63 -0.59 8.35
C VAL A 32 9.34 -1.81 8.95
N ARG A 33 10.68 -1.79 9.07
CA ARG A 33 11.43 -2.87 9.73
C ARG A 33 10.93 -3.11 11.15
N LEU A 34 10.76 -2.05 11.92
CA LEU A 34 10.24 -2.11 13.30
C LEU A 34 8.81 -2.63 13.35
N ALA A 35 7.97 -2.27 12.37
CA ALA A 35 6.57 -2.70 12.31
C ALA A 35 6.40 -4.20 12.03
N ILE A 36 7.35 -4.82 11.32
CA ILE A 36 7.24 -6.20 10.83
C ILE A 36 8.13 -7.20 11.57
N THR A 37 8.87 -6.75 12.60
CA THR A 37 9.92 -7.53 13.27
C THR A 37 9.42 -8.88 13.81
N ASP A 38 8.18 -8.94 14.30
CA ASP A 38 7.63 -10.13 14.96
C ASP A 38 7.05 -11.17 13.98
N SER A 39 7.12 -10.93 12.66
CA SER A 39 6.54 -11.83 11.65
C SER A 39 7.62 -12.54 10.82
N PRO A 40 7.75 -13.88 10.90
CA PRO A 40 8.74 -14.61 10.13
C PRO A 40 8.45 -14.63 8.62
N PHE A 41 7.23 -14.27 8.21
CA PHE A 41 6.79 -14.23 6.81
C PHE A 41 6.92 -12.85 6.18
N PHE A 42 7.27 -11.81 6.95
CA PHE A 42 7.37 -10.45 6.43
C PHE A 42 8.82 -10.09 6.14
N ARG A 43 9.05 -9.43 5.01
CA ARG A 43 10.34 -8.87 4.63
C ARG A 43 10.16 -7.43 4.19
N VAL A 44 11.21 -6.64 4.32
CA VAL A 44 11.27 -5.29 3.74
C VAL A 44 12.25 -5.30 2.57
N SER A 45 11.98 -4.51 1.54
CA SER A 45 12.90 -4.25 0.45
C SER A 45 13.05 -2.75 0.21
N ASP A 46 14.29 -2.31 0.02
CA ASP A 46 14.67 -0.93 -0.30
C ASP A 46 14.83 -0.71 -1.82
N ILE A 47 14.35 -1.65 -2.65
CA ILE A 47 14.51 -1.67 -4.11
C ILE A 47 14.10 -0.35 -4.79
N GLU A 48 13.04 0.31 -4.32
CA GLU A 48 12.59 1.59 -4.88
C GLU A 48 13.44 2.78 -4.38
N MET A 49 14.07 2.67 -3.22
CA MET A 49 14.97 3.71 -2.70
C MET A 49 16.32 3.72 -3.41
N GLN A 50 16.76 2.58 -3.92
CA GLN A 50 18.01 2.46 -4.68
C GLN A 50 17.89 3.01 -6.11
N ARG A 51 16.67 3.27 -6.58
CA ARG A 51 16.41 3.75 -7.94
C ARG A 51 16.57 5.27 -8.02
N LYS A 52 17.24 5.75 -9.07
CA LYS A 52 17.30 7.18 -9.38
C LYS A 52 16.00 7.62 -10.08
N GLY A 53 15.42 8.73 -9.64
CA GLY A 53 14.22 9.31 -10.23
C GLY A 53 12.91 8.66 -9.74
N LYS A 54 11.83 8.88 -10.50
CA LYS A 54 10.48 8.38 -10.13
C LYS A 54 10.45 6.85 -10.11
N SER A 55 9.81 6.29 -9.09
CA SER A 55 9.52 4.86 -9.01
C SER A 55 8.12 4.57 -9.57
N TYR A 56 8.02 3.54 -10.41
CA TYR A 56 6.77 3.05 -10.98
C TYR A 56 6.59 1.58 -10.64
N SER A 57 5.38 1.19 -10.22
CA SER A 57 5.06 -0.17 -9.77
C SER A 57 5.41 -1.25 -10.81
N ILE A 58 5.21 -0.98 -12.11
CA ILE A 58 5.60 -1.89 -13.19
C ILE A 58 7.11 -2.17 -13.19
N ASP A 59 7.92 -1.14 -12.99
CA ASP A 59 9.37 -1.30 -13.00
C ASP A 59 9.86 -2.05 -11.75
N THR A 60 9.18 -1.89 -10.61
CA THR A 60 9.43 -2.66 -9.39
C THR A 60 9.09 -4.14 -9.61
N VAL A 61 7.91 -4.45 -10.15
CA VAL A 61 7.49 -5.84 -10.40
C VAL A 61 8.40 -6.55 -11.40
N ARG A 62 8.83 -5.88 -12.49
CA ARG A 62 9.79 -6.46 -13.45
C ARG A 62 11.10 -6.87 -12.76
N VAL A 63 11.65 -6.04 -11.87
CA VAL A 63 12.89 -6.40 -11.16
C VAL A 63 12.65 -7.54 -10.18
N LEU A 64 11.50 -7.57 -9.48
CA LEU A 64 11.14 -8.68 -8.61
C LEU A 64 11.01 -10.01 -9.39
N GLN A 65 10.40 -10.00 -10.57
CA GLN A 65 10.34 -11.19 -11.42
C GLN A 65 11.73 -11.69 -11.82
N GLN A 66 12.66 -10.78 -12.14
CA GLN A 66 14.05 -11.15 -12.43
C GLN A 66 14.77 -11.74 -11.21
N GLN A 67 14.51 -11.19 -10.02
CA GLN A 67 15.15 -11.64 -8.77
C GLN A 67 14.62 -12.98 -8.27
N TYR A 68 13.31 -13.21 -8.34
CA TYR A 68 12.66 -14.42 -7.82
C TYR A 68 12.41 -15.49 -8.89
N GLY A 69 12.64 -15.17 -10.16
CA GLY A 69 12.48 -16.09 -11.29
C GLY A 69 11.03 -16.26 -11.76
N SER A 70 10.88 -16.77 -12.98
CA SER A 70 9.58 -16.88 -13.68
C SER A 70 8.60 -17.88 -13.07
N ALA A 71 9.07 -18.78 -12.20
CA ALA A 71 8.21 -19.72 -11.47
C ALA A 71 7.52 -19.09 -10.25
N THR A 72 7.95 -17.88 -9.84
CA THR A 72 7.38 -17.20 -8.68
C THR A 72 6.12 -16.44 -9.07
N GLU A 73 5.02 -16.75 -8.39
CA GLU A 73 3.77 -15.98 -8.48
C GLU A 73 3.90 -14.70 -7.66
N LEU A 74 3.72 -13.55 -8.31
CA LEU A 74 3.73 -12.25 -7.65
C LEU A 74 2.30 -11.76 -7.42
N PHE A 75 2.06 -11.28 -6.20
CA PHE A 75 0.80 -10.70 -5.77
C PHE A 75 1.02 -9.23 -5.37
N PHE A 76 0.32 -8.30 -6.02
CA PHE A 76 0.34 -6.88 -5.70
C PHE A 76 -0.82 -6.53 -4.78
N ILE A 77 -0.55 -6.35 -3.49
CA ILE A 77 -1.57 -5.97 -2.49
C ILE A 77 -1.77 -4.47 -2.52
N ILE A 78 -2.99 -4.02 -2.74
CA ILE A 78 -3.32 -2.59 -2.91
C ILE A 78 -4.71 -2.26 -2.34
N GLY A 79 -4.85 -1.04 -1.81
CA GLY A 79 -6.15 -0.52 -1.42
C GLY A 79 -7.05 -0.23 -2.62
N LEU A 80 -8.36 -0.37 -2.42
CA LEU A 80 -9.38 -0.11 -3.43
C LEU A 80 -9.29 1.31 -4.00
N ASP A 81 -8.96 2.31 -3.18
CA ASP A 81 -8.74 3.69 -3.60
C ASP A 81 -7.68 3.79 -4.70
N ALA A 82 -6.50 3.23 -4.46
CA ALA A 82 -5.41 3.27 -5.43
C ALA A 82 -5.63 2.34 -6.63
N PHE A 83 -6.40 1.26 -6.47
CA PHE A 83 -6.75 0.37 -7.57
C PHE A 83 -7.76 1.02 -8.55
N LEU A 84 -8.66 1.88 -8.08
CA LEU A 84 -9.54 2.63 -8.99
C LEU A 84 -8.75 3.60 -9.89
N ASP A 85 -7.62 4.13 -9.39
CA ASP A 85 -6.70 4.97 -10.17
C ASP A 85 -5.72 4.16 -11.06
N PHE A 86 -5.70 2.84 -10.92
CA PHE A 86 -4.76 1.94 -11.63
C PHE A 86 -4.71 2.13 -13.15
N PRO A 87 -5.82 2.39 -13.88
CA PRO A 87 -5.77 2.63 -15.32
C PRO A 87 -4.89 3.83 -15.73
N MET A 88 -4.59 4.74 -14.80
CA MET A 88 -3.71 5.90 -15.03
C MET A 88 -2.23 5.63 -14.69
N TRP A 89 -1.90 4.43 -14.19
CA TRP A 89 -0.51 4.08 -13.86
C TRP A 89 0.32 3.87 -15.12
N LYS A 90 1.64 3.83 -14.97
CA LYS A 90 2.55 3.49 -16.07
C LYS A 90 2.38 2.01 -16.44
N ASP A 91 2.17 1.73 -17.72
CA ASP A 91 2.03 0.39 -18.31
C ASP A 91 1.05 -0.54 -17.56
N PRO A 92 -0.21 -0.14 -17.34
CA PRO A 92 -1.12 -0.85 -16.45
C PRO A 92 -1.53 -2.22 -17.03
N GLN A 93 -1.65 -2.33 -18.36
CA GLN A 93 -1.96 -3.59 -19.04
C GLN A 93 -0.86 -4.63 -18.82
N GLU A 94 0.41 -4.21 -18.91
CA GLU A 94 1.53 -5.11 -18.66
C GLU A 94 1.59 -5.51 -17.18
N LEU A 95 1.40 -4.55 -16.27
CA LEU A 95 1.41 -4.85 -14.83
C LEU A 95 0.32 -5.86 -14.47
N LEU A 96 -0.86 -5.75 -15.08
CA LEU A 96 -1.94 -6.73 -14.93
C LEU A 96 -1.60 -8.09 -15.55
N ALA A 97 -0.83 -8.14 -16.63
CA ALA A 97 -0.42 -9.37 -17.29
C ALA A 97 0.66 -10.14 -16.52
N ILE A 98 1.48 -9.45 -15.72
CA ILE A 98 2.64 -10.06 -15.03
C ILE A 98 2.46 -10.22 -13.52
N CYS A 99 1.36 -9.73 -12.95
CA CYS A 99 1.13 -9.74 -11.51
C CYS A 99 -0.35 -9.96 -11.16
N HIS A 100 -0.63 -10.78 -10.15
CA HIS A 100 -1.99 -10.93 -9.61
C HIS A 100 -2.28 -9.80 -8.63
N PHE A 101 -3.43 -9.15 -8.71
CA PHE A 101 -3.78 -8.07 -7.78
C PHE A 101 -4.61 -8.58 -6.60
N VAL A 102 -4.28 -8.12 -5.39
CA VAL A 102 -5.11 -8.34 -4.20
C VAL A 102 -5.64 -6.99 -3.75
N VAL A 103 -6.93 -6.75 -3.97
CA VAL A 103 -7.59 -5.47 -3.69
C VAL A 103 -8.29 -5.54 -2.33
N VAL A 104 -7.94 -4.62 -1.44
CA VAL A 104 -8.49 -4.55 -0.07
C VAL A 104 -9.36 -3.30 0.12
N PRO A 105 -10.42 -3.36 0.94
CA PRO A 105 -11.37 -2.26 1.10
C PRO A 105 -10.74 -1.03 1.76
N ARG A 106 -11.36 0.12 1.49
CA ARG A 106 -11.11 1.38 2.18
C ARG A 106 -12.44 1.96 2.62
N PRO A 107 -12.52 2.61 3.80
CA PRO A 107 -13.78 3.19 4.29
C PRO A 107 -14.46 4.16 3.31
N GLU A 108 -13.66 4.86 2.50
CA GLU A 108 -14.07 5.92 1.58
C GLU A 108 -14.57 5.41 0.20
N ARG A 109 -14.53 4.10 -0.05
CA ARG A 109 -14.76 3.50 -1.38
C ARG A 109 -15.53 2.19 -1.29
N SER A 110 -16.35 1.92 -2.29
CA SER A 110 -17.13 0.68 -2.44
C SER A 110 -16.60 -0.14 -3.62
N PHE A 111 -16.54 -1.46 -3.45
CA PHE A 111 -16.14 -2.39 -4.52
C PHE A 111 -17.04 -2.28 -5.75
N GLN A 112 -18.27 -1.78 -5.62
CA GLN A 112 -19.17 -1.56 -6.77
C GLN A 112 -18.57 -0.62 -7.82
N ALA A 113 -17.69 0.31 -7.41
CA ALA A 113 -16.99 1.20 -8.35
C ALA A 113 -16.10 0.43 -9.35
N LEU A 114 -15.71 -0.82 -9.04
CA LEU A 114 -14.97 -1.66 -10.00
C LEU A 114 -15.79 -1.98 -11.25
N ALA A 115 -17.13 -2.02 -11.16
CA ALA A 115 -17.99 -2.28 -12.32
C ALA A 115 -17.97 -1.15 -13.36
N GLU A 116 -17.50 0.04 -12.99
CA GLU A 116 -17.37 1.20 -13.86
C GLU A 116 -16.00 1.25 -14.57
N MET A 117 -15.05 0.40 -14.16
CA MET A 117 -13.71 0.38 -14.75
C MET A 117 -13.74 -0.25 -16.14
N SER A 118 -13.23 0.48 -17.14
CA SER A 118 -13.08 -0.02 -18.50
C SER A 118 -12.21 -1.27 -18.61
N LEU A 119 -11.28 -1.45 -17.65
CA LEU A 119 -10.38 -2.60 -17.58
C LEU A 119 -11.09 -3.89 -17.15
N LEU A 120 -12.24 -3.78 -16.48
CA LEU A 120 -12.97 -4.91 -15.88
C LEU A 120 -14.42 -4.93 -16.39
N PRO A 121 -14.63 -5.15 -17.70
CA PRO A 121 -15.98 -5.16 -18.23
C PRO A 121 -16.79 -6.35 -17.70
N GLY A 122 -18.07 -6.10 -17.40
CA GLY A 122 -19.02 -7.17 -17.09
C GLY A 122 -19.01 -7.66 -15.64
N LEU A 123 -18.41 -6.93 -14.70
CA LEU A 123 -18.55 -7.26 -13.28
C LEU A 123 -19.99 -7.08 -12.81
N ASN A 124 -20.47 -8.02 -11.99
CA ASN A 124 -21.80 -7.99 -11.41
C ASN A 124 -21.83 -7.08 -10.15
N PRO A 125 -22.54 -5.94 -10.15
CA PRO A 125 -22.55 -5.02 -9.02
C PRO A 125 -23.11 -5.63 -7.73
N GLN A 126 -24.07 -6.55 -7.82
CA GLN A 126 -24.64 -7.22 -6.65
C GLN A 126 -23.61 -8.12 -5.95
N THR A 127 -22.70 -8.74 -6.70
CA THR A 127 -21.60 -9.53 -6.13
C THR A 127 -20.60 -8.63 -5.40
N LEU A 128 -20.31 -7.47 -5.97
CA LEU A 128 -19.43 -6.47 -5.36
C LEU A 128 -20.05 -5.87 -4.07
N ALA A 129 -21.36 -5.59 -4.06
CA ALA A 129 -22.07 -5.12 -2.87
C ALA A 129 -22.05 -6.15 -1.71
N ARG A 130 -21.96 -7.44 -2.02
CA ARG A 130 -21.79 -8.49 -1.01
C ARG A 130 -20.40 -8.45 -0.36
N LEU A 131 -19.36 -8.01 -1.06
CA LEU A 131 -18.04 -7.76 -0.46
C LEU A 131 -18.11 -6.58 0.51
N ASP A 132 -18.73 -5.48 0.08
CA ASP A 132 -18.85 -4.27 0.91
C ASP A 132 -19.63 -4.52 2.21
N SER A 133 -20.70 -5.32 2.14
CA SER A 133 -21.49 -5.69 3.31
C SER A 133 -20.87 -6.81 4.18
N GLY A 134 -19.76 -7.41 3.75
CA GLY A 134 -19.16 -8.57 4.41
C GLY A 134 -19.95 -9.88 4.24
N ALA A 135 -21.02 -9.89 3.43
CA ALA A 135 -21.77 -11.10 3.07
C ALA A 135 -20.98 -12.05 2.13
N LEU A 136 -19.86 -11.57 1.59
CA LEU A 136 -18.89 -12.33 0.82
C LEU A 136 -17.49 -11.93 1.30
N ASN A 137 -16.67 -12.90 1.70
CA ASN A 137 -15.32 -12.63 2.20
C ASN A 137 -14.27 -12.46 1.09
N ARG A 138 -14.55 -13.01 -0.10
CA ARG A 138 -13.62 -13.05 -1.22
C ARG A 138 -14.35 -13.14 -2.54
N HIS A 139 -13.86 -12.42 -3.54
CA HIS A 139 -14.29 -12.54 -4.92
C HIS A 139 -13.08 -12.54 -5.84
N ASP A 140 -12.94 -13.59 -6.65
CA ASP A 140 -11.87 -13.71 -7.64
C ASP A 140 -12.41 -13.32 -9.01
N ILE A 141 -11.79 -12.32 -9.63
CA ILE A 141 -12.09 -11.82 -10.97
C ILE A 141 -11.06 -12.41 -11.92
N LEU A 142 -11.53 -13.25 -12.84
CA LEU A 142 -10.71 -13.84 -13.88
C LEU A 142 -10.60 -12.88 -15.06
N ILE A 143 -9.37 -12.72 -15.55
CA ILE A 143 -9.07 -11.89 -16.72
C ILE A 143 -8.32 -12.76 -17.72
N PRO A 144 -8.81 -12.90 -18.96
CA PRO A 144 -8.14 -13.72 -19.97
C PRO A 144 -6.67 -13.33 -20.14
N SER A 145 -5.79 -14.33 -20.11
CA SER A 145 -4.33 -14.16 -20.28
C SER A 145 -3.62 -13.32 -19.20
N CYS A 146 -4.28 -13.05 -18.07
CA CYS A 146 -3.68 -12.36 -16.91
C CYS A 146 -3.83 -13.23 -15.65
N PRO A 147 -2.94 -13.08 -14.64
CA PRO A 147 -3.06 -13.80 -13.36
C PRO A 147 -4.38 -13.56 -12.62
N GLY A 148 -5.04 -12.41 -12.85
CA GLY A 148 -6.35 -12.07 -12.29
C GLY A 148 -6.30 -11.13 -11.08
N ILE A 149 -7.47 -10.92 -10.47
CA ILE A 149 -7.65 -10.02 -9.33
C ILE A 149 -8.44 -10.74 -8.24
N THR A 150 -7.97 -10.67 -7.00
CA THR A 150 -8.70 -11.11 -5.82
C THR A 150 -9.15 -9.88 -5.02
N CYS A 151 -10.45 -9.71 -4.83
CA CYS A 151 -11.01 -8.76 -3.87
C CYS A 151 -11.24 -9.48 -2.54
N LEU A 152 -10.73 -8.92 -1.44
CA LEU A 152 -10.92 -9.47 -0.09
C LEU A 152 -11.78 -8.53 0.75
N ALA A 153 -12.80 -9.04 1.42
CA ALA A 153 -13.46 -8.29 2.48
C ALA A 153 -12.58 -8.33 3.74
N LEU A 154 -12.18 -7.17 4.23
CA LEU A 154 -11.41 -7.01 5.46
C LEU A 154 -12.10 -5.99 6.35
N PRO A 155 -11.97 -6.09 7.68
CA PRO A 155 -12.45 -5.06 8.59
C PRO A 155 -11.86 -3.68 8.21
N PRO A 156 -12.65 -2.60 8.28
CA PRO A 156 -12.15 -1.26 8.01
C PRO A 156 -10.96 -0.93 8.93
N CYS A 157 -9.86 -0.46 8.35
CA CYS A 157 -8.78 0.14 9.11
C CYS A 157 -9.03 1.67 9.14
N PRO A 158 -9.47 2.24 10.28
CA PRO A 158 -9.77 3.66 10.39
C PRO A 158 -8.50 4.54 10.43
N THR A 159 -7.33 3.92 10.43
CA THR A 159 -6.05 4.61 10.58
C THR A 159 -5.55 5.12 9.23
N SER A 160 -5.30 6.43 9.14
CA SER A 160 -4.60 7.02 8.00
C SER A 160 -3.26 7.59 8.41
N ALA A 161 -2.26 7.48 7.53
CA ALA A 161 -0.95 8.08 7.78
C ALA A 161 -1.06 9.62 7.92
N SER A 162 -2.03 10.25 7.24
CA SER A 162 -2.26 11.69 7.34
C SER A 162 -2.75 12.10 8.73
N GLU A 163 -3.65 11.32 9.31
CA GLU A 163 -4.13 11.52 10.68
C GLU A 163 -3.01 11.33 11.70
N ILE A 164 -2.20 10.27 11.56
CA ILE A 164 -1.03 10.04 12.42
C ILE A 164 -0.10 11.25 12.41
N ARG A 165 0.28 11.74 11.22
CA ARG A 165 1.16 12.92 11.11
C ARG A 165 0.52 14.17 11.71
N TRP A 166 -0.78 14.38 11.51
CA TRP A 166 -1.49 15.51 12.11
C TRP A 166 -1.48 15.42 13.64
N ARG A 167 -1.71 14.25 14.23
CA ARG A 167 -1.65 14.05 15.68
C ARG A 167 -0.26 14.30 16.24
N VAL A 168 0.79 13.78 15.61
CA VAL A 168 2.18 14.03 16.01
C VAL A 168 2.49 15.52 16.04
N ARG A 169 2.08 16.28 15.00
CA ARG A 169 2.28 17.73 14.94
C ARG A 169 1.57 18.48 16.07
N ASN A 170 0.38 18.02 16.45
CA ASN A 170 -0.44 18.65 17.48
C ASN A 170 -0.17 18.11 18.90
N GLY A 171 0.83 17.24 19.07
CA GLY A 171 1.12 16.62 20.38
C GLY A 171 -0.03 15.74 20.90
N LEU A 172 -0.86 15.21 19.99
CA LEU A 172 -1.99 14.35 20.35
C LEU A 172 -1.57 12.89 20.45
N PRO A 173 -2.18 12.09 21.34
CA PRO A 173 -1.85 10.67 21.48
C PRO A 173 -2.12 9.84 20.22
N LEU A 174 -1.23 8.88 19.92
CA LEU A 174 -1.35 7.93 18.80
C LEU A 174 -2.01 6.60 19.21
N ALA A 175 -2.81 6.59 20.28
CA ALA A 175 -3.34 5.40 20.96
C ALA A 175 -3.74 4.25 19.99
N ASN A 176 -2.95 3.18 19.98
CA ASN A 176 -3.13 1.95 19.20
C ASN A 176 -3.21 2.13 17.67
N MET A 177 -2.70 3.24 17.13
CA MET A 177 -2.68 3.51 15.69
C MET A 177 -1.46 2.86 14.99
N LEU A 178 -0.42 2.56 15.76
CA LEU A 178 0.87 2.06 15.28
C LEU A 178 1.44 1.02 16.27
N PRO A 179 2.34 0.14 15.82
CA PRO A 179 3.17 -0.65 16.74
C PRO A 179 3.98 0.27 17.68
N PRO A 180 4.12 -0.08 18.98
CA PRO A 180 4.84 0.75 19.95
C PRO A 180 6.30 1.05 19.58
N SER A 181 6.96 0.11 18.88
CA SER A 181 8.32 0.28 18.36
C SER A 181 8.41 1.42 17.35
N VAL A 182 7.41 1.56 16.49
CA VAL A 182 7.33 2.62 15.46
C VAL A 182 7.01 3.97 16.10
N GLU A 183 6.08 4.00 17.05
CA GLU A 183 5.76 5.23 17.81
C GLU A 183 7.00 5.76 18.55
N SER A 184 7.72 4.88 19.26
CA SER A 184 8.95 5.24 19.95
C SER A 184 10.01 5.79 18.99
N TYR A 185 10.14 5.20 17.80
CA TYR A 185 11.07 5.67 16.77
C TYR A 185 10.69 7.05 16.23
N ILE A 186 9.40 7.30 15.98
CA ILE A 186 8.91 8.62 15.52
C ILE A 186 9.26 9.70 16.54
N LEU A 187 9.02 9.45 17.83
CA LEU A 187 9.29 10.40 18.90
C LEU A 187 10.78 10.64 19.11
N ALA A 188 11.59 9.58 19.13
CA ALA A 188 13.04 9.67 19.34
C ALA A 188 13.77 10.43 18.23
N ASN A 189 13.24 10.39 17.00
CA ASN A 189 13.83 11.07 15.84
C ASN A 189 13.10 12.38 15.48
N SER A 190 12.18 12.86 16.33
CA SER A 190 11.36 14.05 16.10
C SER A 190 10.69 14.09 14.72
N LEU A 191 10.31 12.93 14.19
CA LEU A 191 9.70 12.85 12.86
C LEU A 191 8.32 13.49 12.88
N TYR A 192 8.00 14.24 11.82
CA TYR A 192 6.73 14.92 11.64
C TYR A 192 6.43 16.03 12.65
N GLN A 193 7.37 16.41 13.50
CA GLN A 193 7.26 17.60 14.35
C GLN A 193 7.73 18.82 13.54
N GLU A 194 7.02 19.94 13.63
CA GLU A 194 7.57 21.21 13.13
C GLU A 194 8.65 21.67 14.11
N GLU A 195 9.76 22.21 13.60
CA GLU A 195 10.71 22.92 14.45
C GLU A 195 9.95 24.03 15.16
N ARG A 196 9.79 23.90 16.49
CA ARG A 196 9.37 25.03 17.30
C ARG A 196 10.46 26.09 17.14
N ASN A 197 10.24 27.04 16.23
CA ASN A 197 10.96 28.29 16.21
C ASN A 197 10.94 28.79 17.65
N HIS A 198 12.11 28.71 18.29
CA HIS A 198 12.37 29.39 19.54
C HIS A 198 12.33 30.88 19.20
N THR A 199 11.13 31.46 19.18
CA THR A 199 11.00 32.90 19.32
C THR A 199 11.50 33.19 20.73
N ARG A 200 12.79 33.55 20.76
CA ARG A 200 13.51 34.08 21.91
C ARG A 200 12.68 35.19 22.56
N ILE A 201 12.54 35.05 23.89
CA ILE A 201 12.43 36.09 24.95
C ILE A 201 11.26 37.06 24.81
#